data_AF-A0A3A0GBD3-F1
#
_entry.id   AF-A0A3A0GBD3-F1
#
_cell.length_a   1.000
_cell.length_b   1.000
_cell.length_c   1.000
_cell.angle_alpha   90.00
_cell.angle_beta   90.00
_cell.angle_gamma   90.00
#
_symmetry.space_group_name_H-M   'P 1'
#
loop_
_entity.id
_entity.type
_entity.pdbx_description
1 polymer ?
#
loop_
_entity_poly.entity_id
_entity_poly.type
_entity_poly.pdbx_seq_one_letter_code
_entity_poly.pdbx_strand_id
1 'polypeptide(L)'
;MGVREGLGVPTVLVAWTGVLFAVWSLVYWGVVGARGATVYARVAGWLAPWALMVAVVLGLAWQVDGAGWLWYRLTGYNLTPAESAASAADLSRAAFVDRWPAFVADPSDATVVRLPAGPHGFARTVVVPRGVSLVIEPGAELRFGAGRSLIAYGAVEARGTADRPIVFTARHRALKWGSVAVIDAPPSVFAHVRFEHARQARVDGVDLTGGLSLVGTDAEIAHSTFGPMFGKDAIYVRGGTLRIHDNEVRDAFIDGIDFDGGRGVLRDNRFVDCGDEGIDLSGDLALDVFDNTVLDRRGGRVAAEADAMATAIVLRNTLGYTDPSHP
;
A
#
# COMPACT_ATOMS: atom_id res chain seq x y z
N MET A 1 16.34 -23.38 12.31
CA MET A 1 17.01 -22.64 13.40
C MET A 1 16.53 -21.20 13.30
N GLY A 2 15.54 -20.82 14.11
CA GLY A 2 14.79 -19.58 13.92
C GLY A 2 15.54 -18.37 14.47
N VAL A 3 15.98 -17.48 13.58
CA VAL A 3 16.42 -16.14 13.96
C VAL A 3 15.15 -15.36 14.29
N ARG A 4 14.92 -15.10 15.57
CA ARG A 4 13.99 -14.06 16.01
C ARG A 4 14.58 -12.73 15.55
N GLU A 5 14.19 -12.27 14.37
CA GLU A 5 14.29 -10.84 14.03
C GLU A 5 13.27 -10.11 14.91
N GLY A 6 13.61 -9.89 16.18
CA GLY A 6 12.92 -8.90 16.98
C GLY A 6 12.99 -7.58 16.23
N LEU A 7 11.91 -6.80 16.26
CA LEU A 7 11.99 -5.35 16.02
C LEU A 7 13.19 -4.87 16.83
N GLY A 8 14.30 -4.57 16.16
CA GLY A 8 15.58 -4.30 16.78
C GLY A 8 15.52 -2.97 17.50
N VAL A 9 14.71 -2.88 18.56
CA VAL A 9 14.70 -1.78 19.51
C VAL A 9 16.08 -1.88 20.17
N PRO A 10 17.02 -0.98 19.84
CA PRO A 10 18.37 -1.09 20.36
C PRO A 10 18.28 -1.11 21.88
N THR A 11 19.02 -1.95 22.58
CA THR A 11 19.07 -1.99 24.06
C THR A 11 19.42 -0.62 24.65
N VAL A 12 20.12 0.18 23.84
CA VAL A 12 20.39 1.60 24.00
C VAL A 12 19.11 2.43 24.24
N LEU A 13 18.00 2.11 23.56
CA LEU A 13 16.71 2.81 23.65
C LEU A 13 16.06 2.71 25.04
N VAL A 14 16.10 1.53 25.66
CA VAL A 14 15.57 1.30 27.02
C VAL A 14 16.46 1.98 28.07
N ALA A 15 17.76 2.02 27.84
CA ALA A 15 18.70 2.73 28.71
C ALA A 15 18.48 4.25 28.64
N TRP A 16 18.25 4.82 27.45
CA TRP A 16 18.01 6.25 27.30
C TRP A 16 16.69 6.70 27.89
N THR A 17 15.61 5.92 27.79
CA THR A 17 14.34 6.27 28.44
C THR A 17 14.46 6.31 29.96
N GLY A 18 15.20 5.38 30.57
CA GLY A 18 15.51 5.39 32.01
C GLY A 18 16.38 6.58 32.45
N VAL A 19 17.44 6.90 31.69
CA VAL A 19 18.32 8.04 31.98
C VAL A 19 17.58 9.37 31.82
N LEU A 20 16.79 9.53 30.75
CA LEU A 20 15.97 10.72 30.53
C LEU A 20 14.96 10.91 31.66
N PHE A 21 14.29 9.84 32.11
CA PHE A 21 13.36 9.92 33.23
C PHE A 21 14.04 10.39 34.53
N ALA A 22 15.23 9.88 34.84
CA ALA A 22 15.98 10.25 36.04
C ALA A 22 16.47 11.71 36.01
N VAL A 23 17.08 12.14 34.90
CA VAL A 23 17.56 13.53 34.71
C VAL A 23 16.40 14.51 34.79
N TRP A 24 15.26 14.19 34.17
CA TRP A 24 14.11 15.07 34.17
C TRP A 24 13.36 15.10 35.49
N SER A 25 13.32 14.00 36.25
CA SER A 25 12.80 14.03 37.62
C SER A 25 13.58 15.03 38.48
N LEU A 26 14.91 15.12 38.31
CA LEU A 26 15.74 16.10 39.02
C LEU A 26 15.46 17.54 38.60
N VAL A 27 15.34 17.82 37.29
CA VAL A 27 14.99 19.16 36.78
C VAL A 27 13.59 19.57 37.24
N TYR A 28 12.64 18.63 37.18
CA TYR A 28 11.26 18.82 37.60
C TYR A 28 11.16 19.22 39.09
N TRP A 29 11.79 18.47 39.99
CA TRP A 29 11.82 18.81 41.42
C TRP A 29 12.59 20.12 41.68
N GLY A 30 13.62 20.42 40.90
CA GLY A 30 14.38 21.67 40.99
C GLY A 30 13.57 22.92 40.60
N VAL A 31 12.74 22.83 39.56
CA VAL A 31 11.95 23.98 39.05
C VAL A 31 10.62 24.15 39.81
N VAL A 32 9.91 23.05 40.09
CA VAL A 32 8.63 23.11 40.81
C VAL A 32 8.83 23.36 42.30
N GLY A 33 9.94 22.90 42.88
CA GLY A 33 10.33 23.16 44.26
C GLY A 33 10.91 24.56 44.51
N ALA A 34 11.20 25.34 43.46
CA ALA A 34 11.77 26.68 43.59
C ALA A 34 10.76 27.68 44.19
N ARG A 35 11.14 28.30 45.32
CA ARG A 35 10.36 29.37 45.95
C ARG A 35 10.29 30.58 45.01
N GLY A 36 9.08 31.06 44.71
CA GLY A 36 8.84 32.21 43.83
C GLY A 36 8.53 31.88 42.36
N ALA A 37 8.57 30.62 41.94
CA ALA A 37 8.16 30.23 40.58
C ALA A 37 6.67 30.53 40.33
N THR A 38 6.37 31.21 39.23
CA THR A 38 4.99 31.46 38.80
C THR A 38 4.28 30.16 38.44
N VAL A 39 2.95 30.17 38.45
CA VAL A 39 2.14 29.01 38.02
C VAL A 39 2.53 28.56 36.61
N TYR A 40 2.77 29.49 35.68
CA TYR A 40 3.20 29.19 34.32
C TYR A 40 4.57 28.50 34.27
N ALA A 41 5.55 28.96 35.05
CA ALA A 41 6.87 28.35 35.10
C ALA A 41 6.81 26.90 35.63
N ARG A 42 5.96 26.65 36.63
CA ARG A 42 5.72 25.29 37.13
C ARG A 42 5.09 24.44 36.04
N VAL A 43 3.98 24.88 35.44
CA VAL A 43 3.27 24.15 34.37
C VAL A 43 4.20 23.86 33.19
N ALA A 44 5.02 24.81 32.76
CA ALA A 44 6.02 24.58 31.72
C ALA A 44 7.06 23.53 32.13
N GLY A 45 7.54 23.58 33.38
CA GLY A 45 8.44 22.56 33.95
C GLY A 45 7.80 21.17 34.04
N TRP A 46 6.48 21.07 34.25
CA TRP A 46 5.73 19.82 34.20
C TRP A 46 5.60 19.28 32.77
N LEU A 47 5.29 20.14 31.80
CA LEU A 47 4.98 19.72 30.43
C LEU A 47 6.22 19.46 29.56
N ALA A 48 7.32 20.17 29.79
CA ALA A 48 8.52 20.08 28.95
C ALA A 48 9.12 18.66 28.82
N PRO A 49 9.23 17.85 29.89
CA PRO A 49 9.74 16.48 29.78
C PRO A 49 8.84 15.58 28.93
N TRP A 50 7.52 15.72 29.07
CA TRP A 50 6.55 14.97 28.28
C TRP A 50 6.59 15.39 26.81
N ALA A 51 6.69 16.69 26.53
CA ALA A 51 6.84 17.21 25.18
C ALA A 51 8.11 16.67 24.51
N LEU A 52 9.24 16.66 25.23
CA LEU A 52 10.50 16.11 24.72
C LEU A 52 10.42 14.59 24.49
N MET A 53 9.84 13.84 25.44
CA MET A 53 9.70 12.40 25.29
C MET A 53 8.84 12.05 24.07
N VAL A 54 7.71 12.75 23.88
CA VAL A 54 6.88 12.63 22.69
C VAL A 54 7.70 12.93 21.43
N ALA A 55 8.45 14.04 21.41
CA ALA A 55 9.30 14.39 20.26
C ALA A 55 10.36 13.32 19.95
N VAL A 56 10.99 12.72 20.96
CA VAL A 56 11.97 11.64 20.80
C VAL A 56 11.30 10.38 20.25
N VAL A 57 10.17 9.94 20.82
CA VAL A 57 9.44 8.76 20.35
C VAL A 57 8.98 8.94 18.91
N LEU A 58 8.41 10.10 18.60
CA LEU A 58 7.98 10.46 17.25
C LEU A 58 9.16 10.51 16.27
N GLY A 59 10.28 11.13 16.65
CA GLY A 59 11.49 11.17 15.84
C GLY A 59 12.09 9.78 15.57
N LEU A 60 12.08 8.90 16.57
CA LEU A 60 12.52 7.51 16.42
C LEU A 60 11.58 6.69 15.53
N ALA A 61 10.27 6.87 15.67
CA ALA A 61 9.29 6.23 14.80
C ALA A 61 9.53 6.60 13.34
N TRP A 62 9.85 7.87 13.06
CA TRP A 62 10.23 8.33 11.72
C TRP A 62 11.55 7.73 11.21
N GLN A 63 12.55 7.57 12.08
CA GLN A 63 13.83 6.94 11.69
C GLN A 63 13.68 5.45 11.37
N VAL A 64 12.82 4.73 12.11
CA VAL A 64 12.53 3.31 11.88
C VAL A 64 11.64 3.12 10.64
N ASP A 65 10.69 4.02 10.46
CA ASP A 65 9.69 3.97 9.39
C ASP A 65 9.54 5.34 8.73
N GLY A 66 10.48 5.64 7.83
CA GLY A 66 10.45 6.86 7.03
C GLY A 66 9.29 6.93 6.04
N ALA A 67 8.47 5.88 5.93
CA ALA A 67 7.23 5.89 5.16
C ALA A 67 6.04 6.46 5.95
N GLY A 68 6.17 6.62 7.27
CA GLY A 68 5.19 7.28 8.11
C GLY A 68 4.01 6.42 8.54
N TRP A 69 4.05 5.09 8.41
CA TRP A 69 2.99 4.21 8.92
C TRP A 69 2.96 4.19 10.46
N LEU A 70 4.12 4.04 11.11
CA LEU A 70 4.24 4.16 12.58
C LEU A 70 3.85 5.56 13.05
N TRP A 71 4.25 6.59 12.30
CA TRP A 71 3.87 7.96 12.57
C TRP A 71 2.34 8.14 12.55
N TYR A 72 1.69 7.62 11.52
CA TYR A 72 0.24 7.63 11.40
C TYR A 72 -0.43 6.92 12.58
N ARG A 73 0.05 5.75 12.98
CA ARG A 73 -0.50 5.00 14.13
C ARG A 73 -0.36 5.73 15.47
N LEU A 74 0.68 6.57 15.62
CA LEU A 74 0.92 7.34 16.85
C LEU A 74 0.16 8.66 16.88
N THR A 75 -0.06 9.29 15.73
CA THR A 75 -0.55 10.68 15.65
C THR A 75 -1.92 10.83 15.00
N GLY A 76 -2.40 9.80 14.28
CA GLY A 76 -3.56 9.90 13.39
C GLY A 76 -3.29 10.69 12.10
N TYR A 77 -2.10 11.28 11.93
CA TYR A 77 -1.75 12.05 10.74
C TYR A 77 -1.16 11.16 9.64
N ASN A 78 -1.94 10.90 8.60
CA ASN A 78 -1.57 10.03 7.49
C ASN A 78 -0.63 10.76 6.51
N LEU A 79 0.67 10.79 6.83
CA LEU A 79 1.68 11.33 5.91
C LEU A 79 2.08 10.27 4.88
N THR A 80 2.04 10.63 3.60
CA THR A 80 2.58 9.85 2.48
C THR A 80 3.74 10.63 1.86
N PRO A 81 5.00 10.24 2.15
CA PRO A 81 6.16 10.92 1.57
C PRO A 81 6.13 10.84 0.04
N ALA A 82 6.42 11.96 -0.62
CA ALA A 82 6.59 11.98 -2.06
C ALA A 82 7.96 11.41 -2.45
N GLU A 83 7.98 10.46 -3.39
CA GLU A 83 9.19 9.97 -4.03
C GLU A 83 9.31 10.54 -5.45
N SER A 84 10.54 10.73 -5.94
CA SER A 84 10.77 11.03 -7.35
C SER A 84 11.36 9.81 -8.06
N ALA A 85 10.74 9.44 -9.17
CA ALA A 85 11.13 8.35 -10.05
C ALA A 85 11.50 8.82 -11.47
N ALA A 86 11.36 10.12 -11.78
CA ALA A 86 11.52 10.68 -13.13
C ALA A 86 12.82 10.26 -13.83
N SER A 87 13.96 10.29 -13.13
CA SER A 87 15.25 9.89 -13.71
C SER A 87 15.38 8.39 -14.02
N ALA A 88 14.52 7.55 -13.41
CA ALA A 88 14.52 6.11 -13.60
C ALA A 88 13.51 5.65 -14.67
N ALA A 89 12.53 6.49 -15.02
CA ALA A 89 11.47 6.17 -15.97
C ALA A 89 11.97 5.99 -17.41
N ASP A 90 13.14 6.54 -17.75
CA ASP A 90 13.73 6.51 -19.10
C ASP A 90 15.04 5.70 -19.16
N LEU A 91 15.31 4.85 -18.16
CA LEU A 91 16.48 3.96 -18.20
C LEU A 91 16.37 2.96 -19.35
N SER A 92 17.51 2.64 -19.97
CA SER A 92 17.59 1.50 -20.87
C SER A 92 17.36 0.19 -20.11
N ARG A 93 16.88 -0.85 -20.80
CA ARG A 93 16.72 -2.19 -20.22
C ARG A 93 18.00 -2.71 -19.57
N ALA A 94 19.15 -2.50 -20.21
CA ALA A 94 20.44 -2.92 -19.67
C ALA A 94 20.78 -2.19 -18.36
N ALA A 95 20.57 -0.88 -18.31
CA ALA A 95 20.78 -0.09 -17.10
C ALA A 95 19.78 -0.47 -15.98
N PHE A 96 18.55 -0.84 -16.34
CA PHE A 96 17.58 -1.35 -15.38
C PHE A 96 18.04 -2.66 -14.74
N VAL A 97 18.47 -3.64 -15.55
CA VAL A 97 18.96 -4.95 -15.06
C VAL A 97 20.24 -4.80 -14.22
N ASP A 98 21.16 -3.93 -14.62
CA ASP A 98 22.37 -3.61 -13.84
C ASP A 98 22.02 -3.03 -12.47
N ARG A 99 21.03 -2.12 -12.42
CA ARG A 99 20.54 -1.53 -11.18
C ARG A 99 19.75 -2.51 -10.31
N TRP A 100 19.09 -3.50 -10.91
CA TRP A 100 18.23 -4.45 -10.23
C TRP A 100 18.56 -5.91 -10.61
N PRO A 101 19.59 -6.51 -10.00
CA PRO A 101 20.06 -7.86 -10.37
C PRO A 101 19.06 -9.00 -10.15
N ALA A 102 17.96 -8.74 -9.42
CA ALA A 102 16.87 -9.71 -9.27
C ALA A 102 16.10 -9.92 -10.58
N PHE A 103 16.09 -8.93 -11.47
CA PHE A 103 15.45 -9.01 -12.78
C PHE A 103 16.47 -9.47 -13.82
N VAL A 104 16.04 -10.34 -14.73
CA VAL A 104 16.87 -10.86 -15.81
C VAL A 104 16.36 -10.36 -17.15
N ALA A 105 17.30 -10.07 -18.05
CA ALA A 105 17.00 -9.78 -19.44
C ALA A 105 16.35 -11.01 -20.10
N ASP A 106 15.22 -10.82 -20.80
CA ASP A 106 14.72 -11.86 -21.70
C ASP A 106 15.71 -12.01 -22.88
N PRO A 107 16.16 -13.24 -23.21
CA PRO A 107 17.09 -13.47 -24.31
C PRO A 107 16.42 -13.44 -25.69
N SER A 108 15.10 -13.61 -25.74
CA SER A 108 14.28 -13.66 -26.96
C SER A 108 13.61 -12.33 -27.30
N ASP A 109 13.46 -11.43 -26.32
CA ASP A 109 12.84 -10.12 -26.50
C ASP A 109 13.66 -9.00 -25.82
N ALA A 110 14.17 -8.08 -26.64
CA ALA A 110 15.00 -6.97 -26.18
C ALA A 110 14.24 -5.88 -25.40
N THR A 111 12.92 -5.99 -25.29
CA THR A 111 12.05 -5.09 -24.51
C THR A 111 11.59 -5.72 -23.20
N VAL A 112 11.85 -7.02 -22.97
CA VAL A 112 11.32 -7.73 -21.79
C VAL A 112 12.39 -7.94 -20.73
N VAL A 113 11.99 -7.73 -19.48
CA VAL A 113 12.69 -8.18 -18.28
C VAL A 113 11.80 -9.15 -17.50
N ARG A 114 12.42 -10.16 -16.89
CA ARG A 114 11.73 -11.18 -16.10
C ARG A 114 12.14 -11.09 -14.65
N LEU A 115 11.17 -11.23 -13.75
CA LEU A 115 11.43 -11.55 -12.35
C LEU A 115 11.19 -13.05 -12.16
N PRO A 116 12.23 -13.87 -11.90
CA PRO A 116 12.08 -15.31 -11.77
C PRO A 116 11.31 -15.69 -10.51
N ALA A 117 10.86 -16.94 -10.43
CA ALA A 117 10.22 -17.47 -9.22
C ALA A 117 11.13 -17.41 -7.98
N GLY A 118 10.53 -17.37 -6.79
CA GLY A 118 11.23 -17.30 -5.51
C GLY A 118 11.16 -15.92 -4.82
N PRO A 119 11.77 -15.78 -3.62
CA PRO A 119 11.68 -14.57 -2.82
C PRO A 119 12.67 -13.48 -3.27
N HIS A 120 12.17 -12.26 -3.47
CA HIS A 120 12.92 -11.09 -3.89
C HIS A 120 12.69 -9.91 -2.95
N GLY A 121 13.75 -9.35 -2.39
CA GLY A 121 13.68 -8.23 -1.44
C GLY A 121 14.01 -6.88 -2.08
N PHE A 122 13.11 -5.90 -1.95
CA PHE A 122 13.28 -4.56 -2.52
C PHE A 122 13.36 -3.50 -1.41
N ALA A 123 14.57 -3.03 -1.10
CA ALA A 123 14.81 -2.00 -0.09
C ALA A 123 14.56 -0.57 -0.61
N ARG A 124 14.38 -0.40 -1.92
CA ARG A 124 14.13 0.87 -2.60
C ARG A 124 13.02 0.66 -3.63
N THR A 125 12.33 1.74 -4.00
CA THR A 125 11.31 1.70 -5.05
C THR A 125 11.90 1.27 -6.38
N VAL A 126 11.28 0.28 -7.01
CA VAL A 126 11.64 -0.23 -8.34
C VAL A 126 10.84 0.58 -9.37
N VAL A 127 11.51 1.04 -10.42
CA VAL A 127 10.88 1.78 -11.52
C VAL A 127 11.18 1.02 -12.80
N VAL A 128 10.16 0.38 -13.37
CA VAL A 128 10.24 -0.27 -14.69
C VAL A 128 10.08 0.82 -15.74
N PRO A 129 11.11 1.08 -16.56
CA PRO A 129 11.13 2.22 -17.46
C PRO A 129 10.18 2.03 -18.66
N ARG A 130 9.92 3.14 -19.35
CA ARG A 130 9.16 3.13 -20.62
C ARG A 130 9.85 2.25 -21.65
N GLY A 131 9.05 1.55 -22.46
CA GLY A 131 9.55 0.63 -23.48
C GLY A 131 10.16 -0.66 -22.93
N VAL A 132 10.07 -0.90 -21.62
CA VAL A 132 10.46 -2.18 -21.00
C VAL A 132 9.23 -2.83 -20.36
N SER A 133 8.88 -4.03 -20.81
CA SER A 133 7.81 -4.84 -20.22
C SER A 133 8.37 -5.74 -19.12
N LEU A 134 7.66 -5.81 -18.00
CA LEU A 134 7.99 -6.68 -16.87
C LEU A 134 7.12 -7.93 -16.89
N VAL A 135 7.75 -9.10 -17.00
CA VAL A 135 7.10 -10.40 -16.76
C VAL A 135 7.50 -10.91 -15.38
N ILE A 136 6.52 -11.28 -14.55
CA ILE A 136 6.77 -11.88 -13.24
C ILE A 136 6.36 -13.35 -13.31
N GLU A 137 7.31 -14.24 -13.03
CA GLU A 137 7.09 -15.68 -13.19
C GLU A 137 6.26 -16.28 -12.02
N PRO A 138 5.47 -17.34 -12.29
CA PRO A 138 4.69 -18.03 -11.26
C PRO A 138 5.51 -18.43 -10.02
N GLY A 139 5.00 -18.09 -8.83
CA GLY A 139 5.68 -18.38 -7.55
C GLY A 139 6.77 -17.37 -7.17
N ALA A 140 6.87 -16.22 -7.85
CA ALA A 140 7.66 -15.09 -7.35
C ALA A 140 7.00 -14.47 -6.11
N GLU A 141 7.82 -14.06 -5.14
CA GLU A 141 7.40 -13.34 -3.93
C GLU A 141 8.20 -12.04 -3.81
N LEU A 142 7.56 -10.91 -4.04
CA LEU A 142 8.12 -9.57 -3.96
C LEU A 142 7.92 -9.02 -2.55
N ARG A 143 9.01 -8.77 -1.82
CA ARG A 143 9.04 -8.27 -0.44
C ARG A 143 9.58 -6.85 -0.39
N PHE A 144 8.69 -5.88 -0.21
CA PHE A 144 9.03 -4.47 -0.25
C PHE A 144 9.38 -3.92 1.14
N GLY A 145 10.39 -3.06 1.20
CA GLY A 145 10.70 -2.25 2.38
C GLY A 145 9.58 -1.24 2.70
N ALA A 146 9.66 -0.62 3.87
CA ALA A 146 8.69 0.38 4.30
C ALA A 146 8.55 1.52 3.27
N GLY A 147 7.31 1.75 2.82
CA GLY A 147 6.94 2.75 1.81
C GLY A 147 7.44 2.49 0.39
N ARG A 148 8.13 1.37 0.14
CA ARG A 148 8.72 1.09 -1.19
C ARG A 148 7.70 0.48 -2.12
N SER A 149 7.83 0.86 -3.38
CA SER A 149 6.85 0.59 -4.43
C SER A 149 7.48 -0.13 -5.63
N LEU A 150 6.63 -0.62 -6.52
CA LEU A 150 7.00 -0.96 -7.88
C LEU A 150 6.18 -0.07 -8.82
N ILE A 151 6.85 0.78 -9.58
CA ILE A 151 6.22 1.73 -10.50
C ILE A 151 6.59 1.32 -11.91
N ALA A 152 5.60 1.02 -12.75
CA ALA A 152 5.82 0.58 -14.10
C ALA A 152 5.25 1.58 -15.11
N TYR A 153 6.12 2.03 -16.01
CA TYR A 153 5.75 2.79 -17.21
C TYR A 153 5.75 1.92 -18.48
N GLY A 154 5.93 0.60 -18.31
CA GLY A 154 5.76 -0.42 -19.34
C GLY A 154 4.78 -1.48 -18.85
N ALA A 155 4.42 -2.43 -19.74
CA ALA A 155 3.42 -3.44 -19.42
C ALA A 155 3.90 -4.34 -18.28
N VAL A 156 2.99 -4.75 -17.41
CA VAL A 156 3.23 -5.74 -16.36
C VAL A 156 2.43 -6.99 -16.67
N GLU A 157 3.12 -8.12 -16.83
CA GLU A 157 2.50 -9.44 -16.97
C GLU A 157 2.85 -10.29 -15.74
N ALA A 158 1.92 -10.32 -14.78
CA ALA A 158 2.00 -11.14 -13.58
C ALA A 158 0.96 -12.25 -13.65
N ARG A 159 1.32 -13.37 -14.29
CA ARG A 159 0.45 -14.55 -14.44
C ARG A 159 0.94 -15.66 -13.53
N GLY A 160 0.46 -15.69 -12.30
CA GLY A 160 0.61 -16.82 -11.41
C GLY A 160 -0.24 -18.01 -11.84
N THR A 161 -0.28 -19.02 -10.99
CA THR A 161 -1.24 -20.13 -11.07
C THR A 161 -1.87 -20.35 -9.71
N ALA A 162 -2.98 -21.09 -9.64
CA ALA A 162 -3.60 -21.45 -8.36
C ALA A 162 -2.60 -22.10 -7.38
N ASP A 163 -1.73 -22.98 -7.88
CA ASP A 163 -0.73 -23.69 -7.06
C ASP A 163 0.53 -22.83 -6.77
N ARG A 164 0.84 -21.89 -7.65
CA ARG A 164 2.02 -21.02 -7.57
C ARG A 164 1.63 -19.57 -7.83
N PRO A 165 0.91 -18.92 -6.89
CA PRO A 165 0.54 -17.53 -7.04
C PRO A 165 1.78 -16.63 -6.97
N ILE A 166 1.67 -15.43 -7.55
CA ILE A 166 2.68 -14.37 -7.39
C ILE A 166 2.26 -13.53 -6.19
N VAL A 167 3.19 -13.28 -5.25
CA VAL A 167 2.88 -12.59 -3.99
C VAL A 167 3.60 -11.24 -3.92
N PHE A 168 2.85 -10.17 -3.64
CA PHE A 168 3.36 -8.83 -3.36
C PHE A 168 3.09 -8.52 -1.88
N THR A 169 4.14 -8.33 -1.09
CA THR A 169 4.00 -8.20 0.36
C THR A 169 5.07 -7.31 1.01
N ALA A 170 4.86 -6.96 2.28
CA ALA A 170 5.84 -6.24 3.07
C ALA A 170 6.98 -7.17 3.49
N ARG A 171 8.23 -6.68 3.45
CA ARG A 171 9.40 -7.35 4.04
C ARG A 171 9.22 -7.54 5.56
N HIS A 172 8.60 -6.58 6.23
CA HIS A 172 8.24 -6.67 7.65
C HIS A 172 6.77 -6.29 7.81
N ARG A 173 5.90 -7.23 8.19
CA ARG A 173 4.44 -7.03 8.28
C ARG A 173 4.01 -5.87 9.19
N ALA A 174 4.83 -5.50 10.18
CA ALA A 174 4.58 -4.36 11.06
C ALA A 174 4.72 -3.00 10.34
N LEU A 175 5.51 -2.97 9.27
CA LEU A 175 5.69 -1.83 8.39
C LEU A 175 4.90 -2.07 7.10
N LYS A 176 4.41 -1.01 6.48
CA LYS A 176 3.65 -1.13 5.24
C LYS A 176 4.50 -0.69 4.07
N TRP A 177 4.37 -1.41 2.97
CA TRP A 177 4.98 -1.02 1.71
C TRP A 177 4.08 -0.02 0.99
N GLY A 178 4.56 0.53 -0.12
CA GLY A 178 3.83 1.52 -0.90
C GLY A 178 2.77 0.84 -1.77
N SER A 179 2.97 0.92 -3.08
CA SER A 179 2.01 0.48 -4.10
C SER A 179 2.71 -0.24 -5.25
N VAL A 180 2.01 -1.12 -5.96
CA VAL A 180 2.34 -1.43 -7.35
C VAL A 180 1.52 -0.48 -8.20
N ALA A 181 2.18 0.33 -9.03
CA ALA A 181 1.51 1.23 -9.94
C ALA A 181 1.88 0.95 -11.39
N VAL A 182 0.90 0.96 -12.28
CA VAL A 182 1.08 0.95 -13.72
C VAL A 182 0.53 2.26 -14.26
N ILE A 183 1.39 3.07 -14.89
CA ILE A 183 1.08 4.46 -15.22
C ILE A 183 1.34 4.72 -16.71
N ASP A 184 0.31 5.12 -17.45
CA ASP A 184 0.35 5.46 -18.87
C ASP A 184 1.13 4.43 -19.72
N ALA A 185 0.91 3.16 -19.41
CA ALA A 185 1.63 2.03 -19.95
C ALA A 185 0.75 1.17 -20.87
N PRO A 186 1.35 0.32 -21.73
CA PRO A 186 0.60 -0.67 -22.48
C PRO A 186 -0.18 -1.64 -21.58
N PRO A 187 -1.17 -2.36 -22.12
CA PRO A 187 -2.06 -3.21 -21.33
C PRO A 187 -1.33 -4.20 -20.42
N SER A 188 -1.80 -4.33 -19.18
CA SER A 188 -1.18 -5.16 -18.14
C SER A 188 -2.11 -6.27 -17.64
N VAL A 189 -1.55 -7.34 -17.07
CA VAL A 189 -2.32 -8.47 -16.57
C VAL A 189 -1.83 -8.91 -15.20
N PHE A 190 -2.79 -9.11 -14.29
CA PHE A 190 -2.60 -9.64 -12.96
C PHE A 190 -3.54 -10.83 -12.76
N ALA A 191 -3.01 -12.04 -12.89
CA ALA A 191 -3.78 -13.27 -12.73
C ALA A 191 -3.15 -14.16 -11.65
N HIS A 192 -3.96 -14.70 -10.74
CA HIS A 192 -3.47 -15.49 -9.60
C HIS A 192 -2.38 -14.77 -8.80
N VAL A 193 -2.60 -13.48 -8.54
CA VAL A 193 -1.72 -12.67 -7.70
C VAL A 193 -2.30 -12.53 -6.29
N ARG A 194 -1.43 -12.26 -5.33
CA ARG A 194 -1.81 -11.93 -3.95
C ARG A 194 -1.10 -10.68 -3.48
N PHE A 195 -1.87 -9.68 -3.08
CA PHE A 195 -1.34 -8.46 -2.49
C PHE A 195 -1.70 -8.38 -1.01
N GLU A 196 -0.72 -8.11 -0.16
CA GLU A 196 -0.92 -8.00 1.30
C GLU A 196 -0.04 -6.89 1.89
N HIS A 197 -0.54 -6.22 2.93
CA HIS A 197 0.20 -5.21 3.71
C HIS A 197 0.64 -3.96 2.94
N ALA A 198 0.01 -3.70 1.80
CA ALA A 198 0.23 -2.46 1.04
C ALA A 198 -0.40 -1.27 1.75
N ARG A 199 0.09 -0.07 1.46
CA ARG A 199 -0.51 1.19 1.90
C ARG A 199 -0.88 2.00 0.67
N GLN A 200 -0.28 3.18 0.54
CA GLN A 200 -0.40 4.11 -0.56
C GLN A 200 0.98 4.70 -0.82
N ALA A 201 1.17 5.27 -1.99
CA ALA A 201 2.40 5.96 -2.36
C ALA A 201 2.09 7.28 -3.08
N ARG A 202 3.08 8.18 -3.11
CA ARG A 202 3.05 9.33 -4.00
C ARG A 202 4.35 9.37 -4.78
N VAL A 203 4.29 9.22 -6.10
CA VAL A 203 5.48 9.18 -6.96
C VAL A 203 5.34 10.17 -8.10
N ASP A 204 6.35 11.02 -8.28
CA ASP A 204 6.38 12.07 -9.32
C ASP A 204 5.09 12.93 -9.36
N GLY A 205 4.54 13.22 -8.18
CA GLY A 205 3.34 14.03 -8.03
C GLY A 205 2.02 13.28 -8.22
N VAL A 206 2.04 12.01 -8.61
CA VAL A 206 0.85 11.14 -8.75
C VAL A 206 0.55 10.47 -7.41
N ASP A 207 -0.68 10.60 -6.93
CA ASP A 207 -1.18 9.85 -5.78
C ASP A 207 -1.60 8.44 -6.22
N LEU A 208 -1.08 7.44 -5.51
CA LEU A 208 -1.29 6.01 -5.76
C LEU A 208 -1.95 5.45 -4.50
N THR A 209 -3.27 5.59 -4.43
CA THR A 209 -4.05 5.35 -3.21
C THR A 209 -4.32 3.88 -2.94
N GLY A 210 -4.23 3.05 -3.99
CA GLY A 210 -4.40 1.61 -3.95
C GLY A 210 -3.11 0.82 -3.71
N GLY A 211 -3.23 -0.36 -3.10
CA GLY A 211 -2.13 -1.34 -3.07
C GLY A 211 -1.70 -1.79 -4.48
N LEU A 212 -2.67 -1.89 -5.40
CA LEU A 212 -2.48 -1.85 -6.84
C LEU A 212 -3.13 -0.56 -7.38
N SER A 213 -2.39 0.25 -8.13
CA SER A 213 -2.89 1.49 -8.76
C SER A 213 -2.72 1.42 -10.28
N LEU A 214 -3.81 1.55 -11.03
CA LEU A 214 -3.82 1.53 -12.48
C LEU A 214 -4.23 2.91 -12.99
N VAL A 215 -3.31 3.60 -13.67
CA VAL A 215 -3.49 5.01 -14.06
C VAL A 215 -3.29 5.14 -15.55
N GLY A 216 -4.35 5.49 -16.29
CA GLY A 216 -4.27 5.69 -17.74
C GLY A 216 -3.86 4.43 -18.52
N THR A 217 -4.18 3.25 -18.02
CA THR A 217 -3.74 1.97 -18.60
C THR A 217 -4.88 0.95 -18.62
N ASP A 218 -4.88 0.10 -19.64
CA ASP A 218 -5.81 -1.03 -19.73
C ASP A 218 -5.26 -2.20 -18.89
N ALA A 219 -6.14 -2.96 -18.26
CA ALA A 219 -5.71 -4.14 -17.51
C ALA A 219 -6.76 -5.24 -17.36
N GLU A 220 -6.27 -6.47 -17.18
CA GLU A 220 -7.07 -7.59 -16.69
C GLU A 220 -6.58 -8.00 -15.30
N ILE A 221 -7.51 -8.11 -14.35
CA ILE A 221 -7.26 -8.62 -13.00
C ILE A 221 -8.18 -9.82 -12.77
N ALA A 222 -7.61 -11.01 -12.60
CA ALA A 222 -8.37 -12.24 -12.52
C ALA A 222 -7.87 -13.20 -11.43
N HIS A 223 -8.78 -13.94 -10.78
CA HIS A 223 -8.45 -15.04 -9.86
C HIS A 223 -7.43 -14.66 -8.76
N SER A 224 -7.50 -13.43 -8.28
CA SER A 224 -6.49 -12.83 -7.40
C SER A 224 -7.07 -12.44 -6.04
N THR A 225 -6.17 -12.20 -5.07
CA THR A 225 -6.53 -11.85 -3.70
C THR A 225 -5.85 -10.56 -3.25
N PHE A 226 -6.59 -9.67 -2.59
CA PHE A 226 -6.09 -8.40 -2.08
C PHE A 226 -6.53 -8.25 -0.62
N GLY A 227 -5.61 -8.30 0.34
CA GLY A 227 -5.96 -8.16 1.75
C GLY A 227 -5.02 -8.88 2.73
N PRO A 228 -4.75 -8.31 3.92
CA PRO A 228 -5.24 -7.02 4.41
C PRO A 228 -4.46 -5.84 3.79
N MET A 229 -5.16 -4.73 3.54
CA MET A 229 -4.59 -3.50 2.97
C MET A 229 -4.72 -2.33 3.95
N PHE A 230 -3.78 -1.40 3.88
CA PHE A 230 -3.64 -0.29 4.84
C PHE A 230 -3.56 1.08 4.16
N GLY A 231 -3.74 1.11 2.83
CA GLY A 231 -3.86 2.33 2.03
C GLY A 231 -5.27 2.87 2.07
N LYS A 232 -5.57 3.88 1.26
CA LYS A 232 -6.97 4.23 1.06
C LYS A 232 -7.67 3.01 0.45
N ASP A 233 -7.16 2.51 -0.67
CA ASP A 233 -7.88 1.49 -1.45
C ASP A 233 -7.06 0.18 -1.52
N ALA A 234 -7.71 -0.96 -1.76
CA ALA A 234 -6.97 -2.16 -2.14
C ALA A 234 -6.53 -2.07 -3.61
N ILE A 235 -7.45 -1.61 -4.47
CA ILE A 235 -7.23 -1.37 -5.90
C ILE A 235 -7.72 0.04 -6.22
N TYR A 236 -6.89 0.84 -6.87
CA TYR A 236 -7.25 2.17 -7.37
C TYR A 236 -7.14 2.19 -8.90
N VAL A 237 -8.13 2.76 -9.57
CA VAL A 237 -8.16 2.92 -11.02
C VAL A 237 -8.44 4.37 -11.36
N ARG A 238 -7.66 4.93 -12.29
CA ARG A 238 -7.92 6.23 -12.90
C ARG A 238 -7.85 6.13 -14.42
N GLY A 239 -9.01 5.94 -15.05
CA GLY A 239 -9.14 5.73 -16.49
C GLY A 239 -8.63 4.36 -16.98
N GLY A 240 -8.67 4.16 -18.30
CA GLY A 240 -8.34 2.88 -18.96
C GLY A 240 -9.55 1.98 -19.24
N THR A 241 -9.31 0.84 -19.89
CA THR A 241 -10.29 -0.24 -20.11
C THR A 241 -9.92 -1.48 -19.29
N LEU A 242 -10.79 -1.84 -18.34
CA LEU A 242 -10.50 -2.81 -17.29
C LEU A 242 -11.41 -4.03 -17.39
N ARG A 243 -10.85 -5.22 -17.17
CA ARG A 243 -11.59 -6.47 -16.95
C ARG A 243 -11.19 -7.03 -15.59
N ILE A 244 -12.07 -6.90 -14.61
CA ILE A 244 -11.78 -7.30 -13.23
C ILE A 244 -12.80 -8.35 -12.81
N HIS A 245 -12.35 -9.60 -12.64
CA HIS A 245 -13.25 -10.70 -12.34
C HIS A 245 -12.67 -11.83 -11.50
N ASP A 246 -13.54 -12.57 -10.82
CA ASP A 246 -13.16 -13.76 -10.04
C ASP A 246 -12.09 -13.46 -8.95
N ASN A 247 -12.09 -12.24 -8.40
CA ASN A 247 -11.15 -11.83 -7.36
C ASN A 247 -11.79 -11.80 -5.97
N GLU A 248 -10.96 -11.87 -4.93
CA GLU A 248 -11.35 -11.56 -3.56
C GLU A 248 -10.57 -10.35 -3.04
N VAL A 249 -11.30 -9.34 -2.56
CA VAL A 249 -10.74 -8.21 -1.83
C VAL A 249 -11.28 -8.27 -0.41
N ARG A 250 -10.39 -8.24 0.58
CA ARG A 250 -10.78 -8.32 1.98
C ARG A 250 -9.93 -7.44 2.89
N ASP A 251 -10.51 -7.02 4.01
CA ASP A 251 -9.81 -6.26 5.04
C ASP A 251 -9.08 -5.02 4.45
N ALA A 252 -9.76 -4.32 3.53
CA ALA A 252 -9.27 -3.05 2.99
C ALA A 252 -9.51 -1.93 3.99
N PHE A 253 -8.56 -1.00 4.12
CA PHE A 253 -8.62 0.02 5.16
C PHE A 253 -9.70 1.09 4.89
N ILE A 254 -9.88 1.54 3.65
CA ILE A 254 -11.05 2.31 3.20
C ILE A 254 -11.78 1.48 2.14
N ASP A 255 -11.44 1.61 0.86
CA ASP A 255 -12.23 1.02 -0.22
C ASP A 255 -11.64 -0.30 -0.73
N GLY A 256 -12.52 -1.23 -1.09
CA GLY A 256 -12.12 -2.45 -1.78
C GLY A 256 -11.56 -2.13 -3.16
N ILE A 257 -12.32 -1.40 -3.95
CA ILE A 257 -11.87 -0.84 -5.23
C ILE A 257 -12.44 0.56 -5.41
N ASP A 258 -11.60 1.50 -5.83
CA ASP A 258 -11.98 2.89 -6.15
C ASP A 258 -11.69 3.15 -7.63
N PHE A 259 -12.74 3.52 -8.38
CA PHE A 259 -12.64 4.03 -9.74
C PHE A 259 -12.84 5.54 -9.79
N ASP A 260 -11.85 6.23 -10.36
CA ASP A 260 -11.89 7.64 -10.77
C ASP A 260 -11.87 7.69 -12.31
N GLY A 261 -13.01 7.35 -12.90
CA GLY A 261 -13.20 7.14 -14.34
C GLY A 261 -12.65 5.81 -14.88
N GLY A 262 -13.04 5.47 -16.11
CA GLY A 262 -12.63 4.23 -16.78
C GLY A 262 -13.77 3.49 -17.48
N ARG A 263 -13.43 2.41 -18.18
CA ARG A 263 -14.38 1.60 -18.96
C ARG A 263 -14.17 0.12 -18.75
N GLY A 264 -15.15 -0.70 -19.09
CA GLY A 264 -15.01 -2.17 -19.09
C GLY A 264 -15.97 -2.89 -18.15
N VAL A 265 -15.50 -3.94 -17.47
CA VAL A 265 -16.35 -4.87 -16.72
C VAL A 265 -15.75 -5.22 -15.37
N LEU A 266 -16.57 -5.12 -14.31
CA LEU A 266 -16.29 -5.56 -12.94
C LEU A 266 -17.34 -6.61 -12.54
N ARG A 267 -16.97 -7.89 -12.54
CA ARG A 267 -17.94 -8.99 -12.31
C ARG A 267 -17.40 -10.14 -11.49
N ASP A 268 -18.27 -10.89 -10.83
CA ASP A 268 -17.89 -12.14 -10.14
C ASP A 268 -16.79 -11.96 -9.08
N ASN A 269 -16.67 -10.77 -8.50
CA ASN A 269 -15.71 -10.50 -7.44
C ASN A 269 -16.38 -10.58 -6.06
N ARG A 270 -15.58 -10.81 -5.03
CA ARG A 270 -16.01 -10.81 -3.64
C ARG A 270 -15.26 -9.74 -2.86
N PHE A 271 -16.00 -8.79 -2.28
CA PHE A 271 -15.49 -7.74 -1.40
C PHE A 271 -15.97 -8.01 0.02
N VAL A 272 -15.05 -8.11 0.98
CA VAL A 272 -15.36 -8.51 2.36
C VAL A 272 -14.72 -7.56 3.36
N ASP A 273 -15.50 -7.01 4.28
CA ASP A 273 -15.02 -6.17 5.38
C ASP A 273 -14.08 -5.02 4.94
N CYS A 274 -14.46 -4.34 3.85
CA CYS A 274 -13.81 -3.10 3.43
C CYS A 274 -14.24 -1.94 4.36
N GLY A 275 -13.29 -1.08 4.72
CA GLY A 275 -13.44 -0.04 5.73
C GLY A 275 -14.52 1.00 5.42
N ASP A 276 -14.72 1.34 4.14
CA ASP A 276 -15.78 2.21 3.64
C ASP A 276 -16.60 1.48 2.56
N GLU A 277 -16.31 1.62 1.28
CA GLU A 277 -17.06 0.97 0.21
C GLU A 277 -16.38 -0.35 -0.21
N GLY A 278 -17.18 -1.35 -0.58
CA GLY A 278 -16.61 -2.49 -1.31
C GLY A 278 -16.20 -2.05 -2.71
N ILE A 279 -17.03 -1.23 -3.34
CA ILE A 279 -16.85 -0.70 -4.69
C ILE A 279 -17.24 0.79 -4.64
N ASP A 280 -16.29 1.68 -4.91
CA ASP A 280 -16.51 3.13 -5.08
C ASP A 280 -16.33 3.52 -6.56
N LEU A 281 -17.28 4.27 -7.09
CA LEU A 281 -17.40 4.60 -8.51
C LEU A 281 -17.63 6.10 -8.69
N SER A 282 -16.61 6.80 -9.22
CA SER A 282 -16.65 8.25 -9.47
C SER A 282 -16.08 8.60 -10.85
N GLY A 283 -16.31 9.83 -11.31
CA GLY A 283 -15.74 10.34 -12.57
C GLY A 283 -16.41 9.83 -13.86
N ASP A 284 -15.70 9.95 -15.00
CA ASP A 284 -16.20 9.56 -16.34
C ASP A 284 -16.17 8.04 -16.53
N LEU A 285 -17.29 7.37 -16.24
CA LEU A 285 -17.40 5.91 -16.20
C LEU A 285 -18.25 5.33 -17.34
N ALA A 286 -17.76 4.24 -17.91
CA ALA A 286 -18.53 3.31 -18.75
C ALA A 286 -18.24 1.86 -18.35
N LEU A 287 -18.67 1.48 -17.14
CA LEU A 287 -18.44 0.17 -16.54
C LEU A 287 -19.74 -0.64 -16.42
N ASP A 288 -19.65 -1.92 -16.80
CA ASP A 288 -20.64 -2.92 -16.42
C ASP A 288 -20.23 -3.55 -15.08
N VAL A 289 -21.04 -3.37 -14.04
CA VAL A 289 -20.77 -3.87 -12.68
C VAL A 289 -21.87 -4.81 -12.22
N PHE A 290 -21.62 -6.11 -12.18
CA PHE A 290 -22.66 -7.13 -11.92
C PHE A 290 -22.11 -8.42 -11.32
N ASP A 291 -22.98 -9.24 -10.70
CA ASP A 291 -22.62 -10.55 -10.13
C ASP A 291 -21.46 -10.52 -9.09
N ASN A 292 -21.19 -9.35 -8.50
CA ASN A 292 -20.25 -9.21 -7.39
C ASN A 292 -20.98 -9.46 -6.06
N THR A 293 -20.23 -9.96 -5.08
CA THR A 293 -20.68 -10.08 -3.69
C THR A 293 -19.95 -9.04 -2.84
N VAL A 294 -20.68 -8.16 -2.16
CA VAL A 294 -20.11 -7.14 -1.26
C VAL A 294 -20.69 -7.35 0.13
N LEU A 295 -19.83 -7.73 1.07
CA LEU A 295 -20.21 -8.05 2.44
C LEU A 295 -19.42 -7.18 3.42
N ASP A 296 -20.10 -6.48 4.31
CA ASP A 296 -19.45 -5.80 5.44
C ASP A 296 -20.40 -5.67 6.64
N ARG A 297 -19.89 -5.16 7.77
CA ARG A 297 -20.69 -4.89 8.98
C ARG A 297 -21.85 -3.89 8.81
N ARG A 298 -21.95 -3.20 7.66
CA ARG A 298 -22.99 -2.23 7.32
C ARG A 298 -23.99 -2.77 6.28
N GLY A 299 -23.85 -4.03 5.87
CA GLY A 299 -24.74 -4.67 4.90
C GLY A 299 -24.25 -4.64 3.46
N GLY A 300 -22.97 -4.34 3.23
CA GLY A 300 -22.34 -4.25 1.93
C GLY A 300 -22.65 -2.93 1.24
N ARG A 301 -21.64 -2.23 0.71
CA ARG A 301 -21.81 -0.91 0.10
C ARG A 301 -21.12 -0.79 -1.24
N VAL A 302 -21.88 -0.28 -2.20
CA VAL A 302 -21.43 0.17 -3.52
C VAL A 302 -21.81 1.64 -3.60
N ALA A 303 -20.84 2.54 -3.69
CA ALA A 303 -21.08 3.96 -3.94
C ALA A 303 -20.90 4.25 -5.44
N ALA A 304 -21.73 5.16 -5.94
CA ALA A 304 -21.63 5.66 -7.30
C ALA A 304 -22.08 7.12 -7.35
N GLU A 305 -21.29 7.99 -7.96
CA GLU A 305 -21.74 9.35 -8.30
C GLU A 305 -22.95 9.31 -9.25
N ALA A 306 -23.79 10.35 -9.23
CA ALA A 306 -25.06 10.36 -9.95
C ALA A 306 -24.93 10.10 -11.47
N ASP A 307 -23.83 10.55 -12.09
CA ASP A 307 -23.54 10.33 -13.51
C ASP A 307 -22.98 8.92 -13.80
N ALA A 308 -22.40 8.27 -12.79
CA ALA A 308 -21.94 6.88 -12.84
C ALA A 308 -23.08 5.88 -12.61
N MET A 309 -24.20 6.32 -12.03
CA MET A 309 -25.37 5.48 -11.79
C MET A 309 -26.13 5.16 -13.10
N ALA A 310 -25.69 4.11 -13.80
CA ALA A 310 -26.62 3.31 -14.57
C ALA A 310 -27.40 2.40 -13.60
N THR A 311 -28.72 2.30 -13.75
CA THR A 311 -29.60 1.37 -13.00
C THR A 311 -29.09 -0.08 -13.03
N ALA A 312 -28.17 -0.42 -13.94
CA ALA A 312 -27.51 -1.72 -14.06
C ALA A 312 -26.55 -2.08 -12.91
N ILE A 313 -25.91 -1.10 -12.24
CA ILE A 313 -24.86 -1.35 -11.21
C ILE A 313 -25.41 -2.05 -9.96
N VAL A 314 -26.69 -1.93 -9.64
CA VAL A 314 -27.28 -2.63 -8.49
C VAL A 314 -27.92 -3.97 -8.92
N LEU A 315 -28.17 -4.16 -10.22
CA LEU A 315 -28.82 -5.37 -10.70
C LEU A 315 -27.82 -6.54 -10.67
N ARG A 316 -28.17 -7.55 -9.86
CA ARG A 316 -27.44 -8.83 -9.67
C ARG A 316 -26.20 -8.80 -8.78
N ASN A 317 -25.83 -7.66 -8.20
CA ASN A 317 -24.85 -7.66 -7.11
C ASN A 317 -25.53 -8.13 -5.80
N THR A 318 -24.81 -8.94 -5.02
CA THR A 318 -25.26 -9.40 -3.71
C THR A 318 -24.65 -8.52 -2.64
N LEU A 319 -25.48 -7.73 -1.95
CA LEU A 319 -25.06 -6.91 -0.81
C LEU A 319 -25.54 -7.57 0.48
N GLY A 320 -24.69 -7.67 1.49
CA GLY A 320 -25.08 -8.29 2.74
C GLY A 320 -24.13 -8.04 3.89
N TYR A 321 -24.47 -8.62 5.03
CA TYR A 321 -23.63 -8.58 6.21
C TYR A 321 -22.58 -9.68 6.15
N THR A 322 -21.39 -9.42 6.67
CA THR A 322 -20.45 -10.49 7.02
C THR A 322 -21.02 -11.31 8.17
N ASP A 323 -20.92 -12.64 8.07
CA ASP A 323 -21.38 -13.53 9.14
C ASP A 323 -20.44 -13.36 10.35
N PRO A 324 -20.91 -12.85 11.49
CA PRO A 324 -20.06 -12.65 12.67
C PRO A 324 -19.54 -13.97 13.26
N SER A 325 -20.00 -15.13 12.78
CA SER A 325 -19.57 -16.46 13.23
C SER A 325 -18.43 -17.08 12.41
N HIS A 326 -18.03 -16.47 11.28
CA HIS A 326 -16.91 -16.94 10.46
C HIS A 326 -15.85 -15.83 10.24
N PRO A 327 -14.86 -15.71 11.16
CA PRO A 327 -13.68 -14.87 10.99
C PRO A 327 -12.65 -15.44 10.01
#